data_AF-U4T5T9-F1
#
_entry.id   AF-U4T5T9-F1
#
_cell.length_a   1.000
_cell.length_b   1.000
_cell.length_c   1.000
_cell.angle_alpha   90.00
_cell.angle_beta   90.00
_cell.angle_gamma   90.00
#
_symmetry.space_group_name_H-M   'P 1'
#
loop_
_entity.id
_entity.type
_entity.pdbx_description
1 polymer ?
#
loop_
_entity_poly.entity_id
_entity_poly.type
_entity_poly.pdbx_seq_one_letter_code
_entity_poly.pdbx_strand_id
1 'polypeptide(L)'
;MKTHQEVLVECWFDKTDVESIRQWACVFIEKNNNIPQEVFELLDAKKDHFEDILFRLSAAAEPDFSPQSLSAEILAAKYLINLIKKYLNDEITPMDICKVINNIDCGFMNAPRDLPGNVSYYPCWLGNLYSSCDWCDETWTNSNAPHLKQDIENQLPQIHDWIKNNQ
;
A
#
# COMPACT_ATOMS: atom_id res chain seq x y z
N MET A 1 3.00 15.69 1.98
CA MET A 1 3.70 15.17 0.79
C MET A 1 4.15 13.77 1.16
N LYS A 2 3.99 12.79 0.26
CA LYS A 2 4.36 11.41 0.56
C LYS A 2 5.88 11.28 0.76
N THR A 3 6.32 10.41 1.65
CA THR A 3 7.72 9.97 1.74
C THR A 3 8.06 9.00 0.61
N HIS A 4 9.34 8.74 0.36
CA HIS A 4 9.74 7.71 -0.61
C HIS A 4 9.28 6.30 -0.17
N GLN A 5 9.20 6.03 1.14
CA GLN A 5 8.64 4.77 1.66
C GLN A 5 7.15 4.63 1.34
N GLU A 6 6.37 5.72 1.49
CA GLU A 6 4.96 5.72 1.12
C GLU A 6 4.79 5.46 -0.38
N VAL A 7 5.58 6.10 -1.25
CA VAL A 7 5.53 5.86 -2.70
C VAL A 7 5.92 4.43 -3.06
N LEU A 8 6.95 3.88 -2.39
CA LEU A 8 7.41 2.52 -2.61
C LEU A 8 6.34 1.47 -2.24
N VAL A 9 5.66 1.66 -1.11
CA VAL A 9 4.57 0.79 -0.67
C VAL A 9 3.41 0.81 -1.67
N GLU A 10 3.08 1.97 -2.22
CA GLU A 10 2.08 2.06 -3.30
C GLU A 10 2.52 1.32 -4.57
N CYS A 11 3.82 1.37 -4.92
CA CYS A 11 4.35 0.58 -6.03
C CYS A 11 4.16 -0.92 -5.79
N TRP A 12 4.47 -1.41 -4.59
CA TRP A 12 4.32 -2.83 -4.25
C TRP A 12 2.87 -3.31 -4.31
N PHE A 13 1.91 -2.52 -3.81
CA PHE A 13 0.55 -3.02 -3.58
C PHE A 13 -0.49 -2.52 -4.57
N ASP A 14 -0.29 -1.40 -5.25
CA ASP A 14 -1.22 -0.89 -6.27
C ASP A 14 -0.64 -0.86 -7.68
N LYS A 15 0.69 -0.97 -7.80
CA LYS A 15 1.43 -0.82 -9.06
C LYS A 15 1.25 0.58 -9.63
N THR A 16 1.52 1.59 -8.79
CA THR A 16 1.52 3.02 -9.16
C THR A 16 2.15 3.26 -10.53
N ASP A 17 1.51 4.09 -11.34
CA ASP A 17 2.01 4.41 -12.66
C ASP A 17 3.27 5.28 -12.59
N VAL A 18 4.11 5.16 -13.62
CA VAL A 18 5.41 5.83 -13.71
C VAL A 18 5.28 7.36 -13.68
N GLU A 19 4.20 7.92 -14.24
CA GLU A 19 4.02 9.36 -14.32
C GLU A 19 3.71 9.95 -12.94
N SER A 20 2.87 9.26 -12.15
CA SER A 20 2.62 9.62 -10.76
C SER A 20 3.90 9.65 -9.92
N ILE A 21 4.82 8.71 -10.14
CA ILE A 21 6.11 8.68 -9.42
C ILE A 21 7.02 9.83 -9.85
N ARG A 22 7.09 10.13 -11.15
CA ARG A 22 7.84 11.30 -11.65
C ARG A 22 7.29 12.62 -11.12
N GLN A 23 5.96 12.76 -11.10
CA GLN A 23 5.31 13.94 -10.55
C GLN A 23 5.64 14.08 -9.05
N TRP A 24 5.62 12.98 -8.30
CA TRP A 24 6.08 12.99 -6.92
C TRP A 24 7.54 13.45 -6.80
N ALA A 25 8.44 12.93 -7.63
CA ALA A 25 9.86 13.30 -7.62
C ALA A 25 10.06 14.80 -7.89
N CYS A 26 9.36 15.36 -8.87
CA CYS A 26 9.37 16.81 -9.15
C CYS A 26 8.92 17.62 -7.92
N VAL A 27 7.80 17.25 -7.30
CA VAL A 27 7.29 17.94 -6.10
C VAL A 27 8.25 17.79 -4.91
N PHE A 28 8.92 16.64 -4.79
CA PHE A 28 9.91 16.40 -3.76
C PHE A 28 11.14 17.31 -3.94
N ILE A 29 11.63 17.45 -5.18
CA ILE A 29 12.75 18.34 -5.54
C ILE A 29 12.39 19.80 -5.20
N GLU A 30 11.19 20.25 -5.55
CA GLU A 30 10.75 21.63 -5.30
C GLU A 30 10.63 21.98 -3.80
N LYS A 31 10.30 21.00 -2.96
CA LYS A 31 9.95 21.22 -1.55
C LYS A 31 11.08 20.94 -0.57
N ASN A 32 12.21 20.40 -1.02
CA ASN A 32 13.32 20.03 -0.16
C ASN A 32 14.63 20.69 -0.61
N ASN A 33 15.43 21.14 0.35
CA ASN A 33 16.74 21.73 0.07
C ASN A 33 17.87 20.69 -0.02
N ASN A 34 17.70 19.53 0.62
CA ASN A 34 18.66 18.44 0.60
C ASN A 34 18.02 17.24 -0.11
N ILE A 35 18.39 17.04 -1.37
CA ILE A 35 17.76 16.07 -2.25
C ILE A 35 18.78 14.96 -2.52
N PRO A 36 18.49 13.69 -2.16
CA PRO A 36 19.34 12.57 -2.54
C PRO A 36 19.46 12.46 -4.06
N GLN A 37 20.64 12.10 -4.55
CA GLN A 37 20.89 11.99 -5.99
C GLN A 37 19.91 11.03 -6.68
N GLU A 38 19.55 9.95 -5.98
CA GLU A 38 18.61 8.92 -6.41
C GLU A 38 17.23 9.49 -6.77
N VAL A 39 16.80 10.61 -6.17
CA VAL A 39 15.53 11.26 -6.53
C VAL A 39 15.58 11.80 -7.97
N PHE A 40 16.72 12.29 -8.43
CA PHE A 40 16.88 12.73 -9.81
C PHE A 40 16.89 11.56 -10.80
N GLU A 41 17.38 10.39 -10.38
CA GLU A 41 17.38 9.17 -11.20
C GLU A 41 15.95 8.74 -11.56
N LEU A 42 14.95 9.03 -10.72
CA LEU A 42 13.53 8.73 -10.98
C LEU A 42 12.96 9.48 -12.19
N LEU A 43 13.54 10.62 -12.58
CA LEU A 43 13.03 11.42 -13.69
C LEU A 43 13.23 10.70 -15.03
N ASP A 44 14.38 10.04 -15.18
CA ASP A 44 14.78 9.34 -16.41
C ASP A 44 14.70 7.81 -16.31
N ALA A 45 14.33 7.28 -15.14
CA ALA A 45 14.22 5.85 -14.91
C ALA A 45 13.19 5.19 -15.84
N LYS A 46 13.50 3.94 -16.23
CA LYS A 46 12.53 3.02 -16.83
C LYS A 46 11.66 2.39 -15.75
N LYS A 47 10.47 1.93 -16.12
CA LYS A 47 9.45 1.37 -15.21
C LYS A 47 10.03 0.32 -14.23
N ASP A 48 10.89 -0.55 -14.73
CA ASP A 48 11.53 -1.65 -14.01
C ASP A 48 12.60 -1.21 -12.99
N HIS A 49 13.02 0.06 -13.01
CA HIS A 49 14.04 0.60 -12.10
C HIS A 49 13.47 1.48 -10.97
N PHE A 50 12.20 1.88 -11.04
CA PHE A 50 11.59 2.75 -10.02
C PHE A 50 11.61 2.12 -8.63
N GLU A 51 11.25 0.84 -8.53
CA GLU A 51 11.20 0.14 -7.25
C GLU A 51 12.59 0.05 -6.59
N ASP A 52 13.64 -0.24 -7.36
CA ASP A 52 15.02 -0.30 -6.84
C ASP A 52 15.47 1.05 -6.29
N ILE A 53 15.25 2.13 -7.04
CA ILE A 53 15.65 3.49 -6.65
C ILE A 53 14.91 3.90 -5.36
N LEU A 54 13.59 3.71 -5.33
CA LEU A 54 12.77 3.99 -4.15
C LEU A 54 13.16 3.13 -2.94
N PHE A 55 13.56 1.87 -3.19
CA PHE A 55 14.06 0.98 -2.14
C PHE A 55 15.39 1.47 -1.57
N ARG A 56 16.37 1.85 -2.41
CA ARG A 56 17.64 2.44 -1.96
C ARG A 56 17.43 3.71 -1.13
N LEU A 57 16.55 4.60 -1.58
CA LEU A 57 16.14 5.79 -0.82
C LEU A 57 15.57 5.44 0.55
N SER A 58 14.71 4.42 0.59
CA SER A 58 14.06 3.97 1.83
C SER A 58 15.04 3.30 2.80
N ALA A 59 15.92 2.42 2.30
CA ALA A 59 16.95 1.77 3.10
C ALA A 59 18.00 2.76 3.64
N ALA A 60 18.31 3.82 2.90
CA ALA A 60 19.20 4.88 3.37
C ALA A 60 18.60 5.69 4.54
N ALA A 61 17.27 5.84 4.59
CA ALA A 61 16.58 6.53 5.68
C ALA A 61 16.28 5.61 6.87
N GLU A 62 15.93 4.35 6.61
CA GLU A 62 15.58 3.32 7.59
C GLU A 62 16.16 1.96 7.13
N PRO A 63 17.33 1.55 7.66
CA PRO A 63 18.04 0.35 7.21
C PRO A 63 17.25 -0.96 7.31
N ASP A 64 16.31 -1.04 8.25
CA ASP A 64 15.47 -2.23 8.48
C ASP A 64 14.19 -2.23 7.62
N PHE A 65 13.99 -1.21 6.78
CA PHE A 65 12.83 -1.13 5.91
C PHE A 65 12.90 -2.20 4.81
N SER A 66 11.87 -3.03 4.74
CA SER A 66 11.75 -4.09 3.73
C SER A 66 10.27 -4.32 3.40
N PRO A 67 9.92 -5.01 2.30
CA PRO A 67 8.53 -5.31 1.95
C PRO A 67 7.73 -5.99 3.07
N GLN A 68 8.42 -6.68 3.99
CA GLN A 68 7.81 -7.44 5.09
C GLN A 68 8.04 -6.80 6.46
N SER A 69 8.66 -5.62 6.55
CA SER A 69 8.87 -4.94 7.83
C SER A 69 7.54 -4.44 8.42
N LEU A 70 7.52 -4.23 9.74
CA LEU A 70 6.34 -3.64 10.40
C LEU A 70 6.06 -2.22 9.86
N SER A 71 7.10 -1.45 9.58
CA SER A 71 6.99 -0.12 8.97
C SER A 71 6.28 -0.17 7.62
N ALA A 72 6.64 -1.12 6.75
CA ALA A 72 5.96 -1.30 5.46
C ALA A 72 4.49 -1.70 5.63
N GLU A 73 4.19 -2.54 6.62
CA GLU A 73 2.81 -2.96 6.92
C GLU A 73 1.94 -1.79 7.43
N ILE A 74 2.49 -0.94 8.31
CA ILE A 74 1.82 0.29 8.76
C ILE A 74 1.53 1.22 7.59
N LEU A 75 2.49 1.39 6.68
CA LEU A 75 2.30 2.21 5.50
C LEU A 75 1.26 1.61 4.55
N ALA A 76 1.23 0.28 4.37
CA ALA A 76 0.22 -0.40 3.58
C ALA A 76 -1.19 -0.22 4.18
N ALA A 77 -1.33 -0.32 5.49
CA ALA A 77 -2.59 -0.07 6.19
C ALA A 77 -3.07 1.39 6.04
N LYS A 78 -2.15 2.37 6.16
CA LYS A 78 -2.45 3.79 5.89
C LYS A 78 -2.86 4.02 4.44
N TYR A 79 -2.20 3.34 3.50
CA TYR A 79 -2.55 3.39 2.09
C TYR A 79 -3.96 2.85 1.84
N LEU A 80 -4.30 1.68 2.41
CA LEU A 80 -5.62 1.09 2.29
C LEU A 80 -6.72 2.01 2.84
N ILE A 81 -6.50 2.70 3.97
CA ILE A 81 -7.44 3.70 4.50
C ILE A 81 -7.73 4.80 3.47
N ASN A 82 -6.72 5.27 2.74
CA ASN A 82 -6.91 6.29 1.71
C ASN A 82 -7.71 5.75 0.52
N LEU A 83 -7.50 4.49 0.12
CA LEU A 83 -8.32 3.85 -0.91
C LEU A 83 -9.75 3.59 -0.45
N ILE A 84 -9.95 3.16 0.78
CA ILE A 84 -11.28 2.99 1.39
C ILE A 84 -12.06 4.31 1.29
N LYS A 85 -11.45 5.46 1.61
CA LYS A 85 -12.11 6.76 1.48
C LYS A 85 -12.55 7.05 0.05
N LYS A 86 -11.68 6.81 -0.94
CA LYS A 86 -12.01 6.97 -2.36
C LYS A 86 -13.14 6.03 -2.77
N TYR A 87 -13.09 4.78 -2.34
CA TYR A 87 -14.12 3.77 -2.64
C TYR A 87 -15.49 4.18 -2.08
N LEU A 88 -15.54 4.63 -0.81
CA LEU A 88 -16.76 5.08 -0.17
C LEU A 88 -17.36 6.35 -0.79
N ASN A 89 -16.54 7.14 -1.51
CA ASN A 89 -16.94 8.31 -2.28
C ASN A 89 -17.25 7.99 -3.75
N ASP A 90 -17.30 6.72 -4.15
CA ASP A 90 -17.51 6.28 -5.53
C ASP A 90 -16.43 6.77 -6.52
N GLU A 91 -15.23 7.11 -6.03
CA GLU A 91 -14.10 7.58 -6.85
C GLU A 91 -13.30 6.45 -7.49
N ILE A 92 -13.39 5.23 -6.92
CA ILE A 92 -12.76 4.01 -7.45
C ILE A 92 -13.75 2.85 -7.42
N THR A 93 -13.48 1.82 -8.21
CA THR A 93 -14.34 0.65 -8.37
C THR A 93 -14.05 -0.43 -7.32
N PRO A 94 -14.95 -1.43 -7.16
CA PRO A 94 -14.66 -2.61 -6.35
C PRO A 94 -13.38 -3.34 -6.79
N MET A 95 -13.14 -3.44 -8.10
CA MET A 95 -11.94 -4.07 -8.65
C MET A 95 -10.66 -3.36 -8.20
N ASP A 96 -10.65 -2.01 -8.21
CA ASP A 96 -9.48 -1.22 -7.82
C ASP A 96 -9.09 -1.50 -6.37
N ILE A 97 -10.05 -1.46 -5.44
CA ILE A 97 -9.77 -1.67 -4.02
C ILE A 97 -9.46 -3.15 -3.72
N CYS A 98 -10.15 -4.10 -4.36
CA CYS A 98 -9.94 -5.52 -4.14
C CYS A 98 -8.59 -6.01 -4.65
N LYS A 99 -8.10 -5.46 -5.77
CA LYS A 99 -6.74 -5.73 -6.25
C LYS A 99 -5.69 -5.35 -5.20
N VAL A 100 -5.86 -4.21 -4.53
CA VAL A 100 -4.92 -3.77 -3.49
C VAL A 100 -5.03 -4.62 -2.24
N ILE A 101 -6.24 -4.94 -1.78
CA ILE A 101 -6.47 -5.86 -0.64
C ILE A 101 -5.76 -7.19 -0.89
N ASN A 102 -5.93 -7.79 -2.07
CA ASN A 102 -5.29 -9.05 -2.44
C ASN A 102 -3.76 -8.93 -2.46
N ASN A 103 -3.21 -7.84 -3.00
CA ASN A 103 -1.75 -7.64 -3.03
C ASN A 103 -1.16 -7.47 -1.62
N ILE A 104 -1.86 -6.79 -0.71
CA ILE A 104 -1.44 -6.65 0.69
C ILE A 104 -1.45 -8.02 1.37
N ASP A 105 -2.54 -8.77 1.26
CA ASP A 105 -2.65 -10.12 1.83
C ASP A 105 -1.48 -11.02 1.37
N CYS A 106 -1.29 -11.14 0.06
CA CYS A 106 -0.22 -11.95 -0.51
C CYS A 106 1.17 -11.44 -0.12
N GLY A 107 1.39 -10.12 -0.06
CA GLY A 107 2.69 -9.53 0.22
C GLY A 107 3.20 -9.79 1.64
N PHE A 108 2.28 -9.92 2.60
CA PHE A 108 2.64 -10.17 3.99
C PHE A 108 2.53 -11.64 4.41
N MET A 109 1.99 -12.54 3.59
CA MET A 109 1.74 -13.95 3.97
C MET A 109 2.95 -14.69 4.59
N ASN A 110 4.18 -14.28 4.25
CA ASN A 110 5.43 -14.85 4.77
C ASN A 110 6.26 -13.87 5.63
N ALA A 111 5.66 -12.79 6.11
CA ALA A 111 6.38 -11.81 6.90
C ALA A 111 6.85 -12.42 8.24
N PRO A 112 8.09 -12.16 8.67
CA PRO A 112 8.60 -12.67 9.94
C PRO A 112 7.90 -11.92 11.08
N ARG A 113 7.03 -12.63 11.80
CA ARG A 113 6.26 -12.11 12.95
C ARG A 113 6.43 -13.01 14.17
N ASP A 114 7.59 -13.65 14.26
CA ASP A 114 7.96 -14.59 15.33
C ASP A 114 6.91 -15.71 15.54
N LEU A 115 6.31 -16.15 14.44
CA LEU A 115 5.34 -17.24 14.43
C LEU A 115 6.03 -18.61 14.38
N PRO A 116 5.39 -19.67 14.88
CA PRO A 116 5.83 -21.03 14.65
C PRO A 116 5.98 -21.32 13.15
N GLY A 117 7.00 -22.09 12.74
CA GLY A 117 7.32 -22.31 11.32
C GLY A 117 6.26 -23.03 10.49
N ASN A 118 5.17 -23.49 11.10
CA ASN A 118 4.01 -24.09 10.44
C ASN A 118 2.80 -23.13 10.38
N VAL A 119 2.97 -21.87 10.74
CA VAL A 119 1.93 -20.84 10.73
C VAL A 119 2.36 -19.70 9.81
N SER A 120 1.66 -19.54 8.70
CA SER A 120 1.79 -18.37 7.84
C SER A 120 1.26 -17.13 8.56
N TYR A 121 1.95 -16.01 8.41
CA TYR A 121 1.44 -14.75 8.89
C TYR A 121 0.26 -14.30 8.03
N TYR A 122 -0.75 -13.70 8.67
CA TYR A 122 -1.83 -13.00 7.99
C TYR A 122 -1.97 -11.62 8.64
N PRO A 123 -2.05 -10.52 7.87
CA PRO A 123 -2.32 -9.19 8.41
C PRO A 123 -3.70 -9.14 9.06
N CYS A 124 -3.76 -9.36 10.37
CA CYS A 124 -5.04 -9.54 11.09
C CYS A 124 -5.98 -8.32 10.95
N TRP A 125 -5.42 -7.13 10.72
CA TRP A 125 -6.16 -5.90 10.48
C TRP A 125 -6.86 -5.85 9.12
N LEU A 126 -6.59 -6.78 8.18
CA LEU A 126 -7.41 -6.96 6.99
C LEU A 126 -8.75 -7.65 7.29
N GLY A 127 -8.85 -8.38 8.41
CA GLY A 127 -10.08 -9.04 8.82
C GLY A 127 -10.67 -9.91 7.71
N ASN A 128 -11.94 -9.67 7.35
CA ASN A 128 -12.65 -10.41 6.30
C ASN A 128 -12.49 -9.82 4.89
N LEU A 129 -11.75 -8.72 4.72
CA LEU A 129 -11.73 -7.97 3.44
C LEU A 129 -11.23 -8.79 2.26
N TYR A 130 -10.27 -9.70 2.47
CA TYR A 130 -9.84 -10.63 1.43
C TYR A 130 -11.03 -11.47 0.93
N SER A 131 -11.78 -12.08 1.84
CA SER A 131 -12.97 -12.88 1.51
C SER A 131 -14.08 -12.03 0.86
N SER A 132 -14.25 -10.77 1.28
CA SER A 132 -15.23 -9.85 0.68
C SER A 132 -14.91 -9.50 -0.77
N CYS A 133 -13.63 -9.64 -1.15
CA CYS A 133 -13.10 -9.47 -2.49
C CYS A 133 -13.01 -10.78 -3.28
N ASP A 134 -13.31 -11.92 -2.65
CA ASP A 134 -13.36 -13.20 -3.35
C ASP A 134 -14.43 -13.10 -4.46
N TRP A 135 -14.09 -13.56 -5.66
CA TRP A 135 -14.92 -13.47 -6.87
C TRP A 135 -15.20 -12.06 -7.41
N CYS A 136 -14.49 -11.02 -6.93
CA CYS A 136 -14.58 -9.70 -7.55
C CYS A 136 -14.08 -9.74 -9.00
N ASP A 137 -14.88 -9.18 -9.92
CA ASP A 137 -14.53 -9.05 -11.34
C ASP A 137 -14.87 -7.64 -11.86
N GLU A 138 -14.58 -7.38 -13.14
CA GLU A 138 -14.81 -6.07 -13.78
C GLU A 138 -16.31 -5.69 -13.89
N THR A 139 -17.23 -6.62 -13.61
CA THR A 139 -18.67 -6.36 -13.63
C THR A 139 -19.19 -5.84 -12.31
N TRP A 140 -18.38 -5.88 -11.24
CA TRP A 140 -18.76 -5.35 -9.94
C TRP A 140 -18.81 -3.81 -9.96
N THR A 141 -19.86 -3.27 -9.35
CA THR A 141 -20.11 -1.86 -9.14
C THR A 141 -20.41 -1.64 -7.66
N ASN A 142 -20.28 -0.40 -7.20
CA ASN A 142 -20.62 -0.05 -5.81
C ASN A 142 -22.09 -0.34 -5.47
N SER A 143 -22.96 -0.42 -6.48
CA SER A 143 -24.38 -0.77 -6.32
C SER A 143 -24.65 -2.27 -6.27
N ASN A 144 -23.84 -3.11 -6.91
CA ASN A 144 -24.06 -4.56 -6.96
C ASN A 144 -23.17 -5.37 -5.99
N ALA A 145 -22.21 -4.72 -5.34
CA ALA A 145 -21.35 -5.29 -4.29
C ALA A 145 -21.58 -4.60 -2.91
N PRO A 146 -22.82 -4.56 -2.39
CA PRO A 146 -23.11 -3.86 -1.13
C PRO A 146 -22.41 -4.49 0.09
N HIS A 147 -22.10 -5.79 0.03
CA HIS A 147 -21.38 -6.50 1.08
C HIS A 147 -19.95 -5.96 1.25
N LEU A 148 -19.25 -5.64 0.15
CA LEU A 148 -17.89 -5.10 0.20
C LEU A 148 -17.86 -3.75 0.93
N LYS A 149 -18.84 -2.88 0.64
CA LYS A 149 -18.97 -1.59 1.34
C LYS A 149 -19.20 -1.79 2.84
N GLN A 150 -20.12 -2.68 3.21
CA GLN A 150 -20.42 -2.97 4.60
C GLN A 150 -19.20 -3.53 5.35
N ASP A 151 -18.48 -4.49 4.75
CA ASP A 151 -17.29 -5.09 5.36
C ASP A 151 -16.15 -4.08 5.50
N ILE A 152 -15.97 -3.19 4.51
CA ILE A 152 -15.02 -2.07 4.58
C ILE A 152 -15.37 -1.12 5.74
N GLU A 153 -16.64 -0.72 5.87
CA GLU A 153 -17.08 0.17 6.94
C GLU A 153 -16.87 -0.46 8.33
N ASN A 154 -17.09 -1.77 8.45
CA ASN A 154 -16.86 -2.52 9.68
C ASN A 154 -15.37 -2.68 10.01
N GLN A 155 -14.52 -2.87 8.99
CA GLN A 155 -13.09 -3.11 9.19
C GLN A 155 -12.31 -1.82 9.43
N LEU A 156 -12.74 -0.69 8.87
CA LEU A 156 -12.02 0.59 8.94
C LEU A 156 -11.61 1.01 10.38
N PRO A 157 -12.47 0.92 11.41
CA PRO A 157 -12.07 1.18 12.80
C PRO A 157 -10.95 0.25 13.30
N GLN A 158 -10.98 -1.03 12.91
CA GLN A 158 -9.98 -2.02 13.31
C GLN A 158 -8.61 -1.70 12.71
N ILE A 159 -8.58 -1.22 11.46
CA ILE A 159 -7.33 -0.78 10.81
C ILE A 159 -6.75 0.43 11.57
N HIS A 160 -7.61 1.40 11.92
CA HIS A 160 -7.18 2.57 12.68
C HIS A 160 -6.60 2.19 14.06
N ASP A 161 -7.29 1.32 14.79
CA ASP A 161 -6.84 0.85 16.10
C ASP A 161 -5.54 0.04 16.01
N TRP A 162 -5.42 -0.83 15.00
CA TRP A 162 -4.18 -1.58 14.77
C TRP A 162 -3.00 -0.66 14.49
N ILE A 163 -3.16 0.34 13.61
CA ILE A 163 -2.10 1.32 13.32
C ILE A 163 -1.68 2.04 14.62
N LYS A 164 -2.65 2.49 15.43
CA LYS A 164 -2.36 3.22 16.67
C LYS A 164 -1.54 2.39 17.67
N ASN A 165 -1.74 1.07 17.70
CA ASN A 165 -1.04 0.17 18.61
C ASN A 165 0.33 -0.28 18.11
N ASN A 166 0.69 0.03 16.86
CA ASN A 166 1.97 -0.36 16.25
C ASN A 166 2.81 0.86 15.80
N GLN A 167 2.38 2.08 16.12
CA GLN A 167 3.10 3.33 15.84
C GLN A 167 4.14 3.68 16.90
#